data_AF-A0A0E3V1T2-F1
#
_entry.id   AF-A0A0E3V1T2-F1
#
_cell.length_a   1.000
_cell.length_b   1.000
_cell.length_c   1.000
_cell.angle_alpha   90.00
_cell.angle_beta   90.00
_cell.angle_gamma   90.00
#
_symmetry.space_group_name_H-M   'P 1'
#
loop_
_entity.id
_entity.type
_entity.pdbx_description
1 polymer ?
#
loop_
_entity_poly.entity_id
_entity_poly.type
_entity_poly.pdbx_seq_one_letter_code
_entity_poly.pdbx_strand_id
1 'polypeptide(L)'
;MPPKIRGMTANLTSQTSTLRRFTLMVSGEDAIDAGLERDTPPSGLPQERFLLGDRLPIAPVLLLGQSDLAVNPNEVIACLQPVHFHATRDHLILMAQSQIDLTANESANLLQVALPFIEEDFRNKVLFQGQRDWFIPAGPFISLATHSIDQAHGRNIDWWMPRDTNVTGVAKLWRKLQNEIQMLWHIDPVNQEREQRGYPSINSLWISGIGKLADIQTPRLLENVNQLYGDHPVLVGLAKYLAIRQQREIDFSKLQNTFAWIDRPEIIWDSLRKALLSKELDEIEVIDFPQGQTRHRILTAKDLNKKSWAFWKKSEPLTWQEIISE
;
A
#
# COMPACT_ATOMS: atom_id res chain seq x y z
N MET A 1 -36.94 -28.97 -5.84
CA MET A 1 -36.63 -27.54 -5.67
C MET A 1 -35.94 -27.35 -4.32
N PRO A 2 -34.64 -27.04 -4.29
CA PRO A 2 -33.94 -26.70 -3.04
C PRO A 2 -34.10 -25.20 -2.72
N PRO A 3 -34.05 -24.79 -1.44
CA PRO A 3 -34.46 -23.47 -1.00
C PRO A 3 -33.33 -22.42 -1.07
N LYS A 4 -33.74 -21.16 -1.30
CA LYS A 4 -32.90 -19.96 -1.36
C LYS A 4 -32.25 -19.65 0.00
N ILE A 5 -30.93 -19.53 0.03
CA ILE A 5 -30.17 -18.99 1.16
C ILE A 5 -30.30 -17.46 1.12
N ARG A 6 -30.94 -16.88 2.14
CA ARG A 6 -31.00 -15.43 2.38
C ARG A 6 -29.61 -14.94 2.81
N GLY A 7 -29.11 -13.91 2.12
CA GLY A 7 -27.95 -13.15 2.56
C GLY A 7 -28.18 -12.56 3.95
N MET A 8 -27.29 -12.87 4.88
CA MET A 8 -27.19 -12.19 6.17
C MET A 8 -26.20 -11.04 6.01
N THR A 9 -26.71 -9.84 5.81
CA THR A 9 -26.01 -8.60 6.16
C THR A 9 -25.91 -8.55 7.68
N ALA A 10 -24.72 -8.82 8.23
CA ALA A 10 -24.45 -8.60 9.64
C ALA A 10 -24.24 -7.10 9.88
N ASN A 11 -25.22 -6.48 10.52
CA ASN A 11 -25.07 -5.15 11.12
C ASN A 11 -23.96 -5.21 12.18
N LEU A 12 -22.81 -4.60 11.89
CA LEU A 12 -21.76 -4.32 12.88
C LEU A 12 -22.23 -3.15 13.76
N THR A 13 -22.99 -3.47 14.80
CA THR A 13 -23.25 -2.56 15.91
C THR A 13 -21.94 -2.30 16.66
N SER A 14 -21.58 -1.03 16.77
CA SER A 14 -20.57 -0.49 17.67
C SER A 14 -20.93 -0.85 19.12
N GLN A 15 -20.46 -1.98 19.59
CA GLN A 15 -20.21 -2.24 20.99
C GLN A 15 -18.70 -2.38 21.11
N THR A 16 -18.09 -1.59 21.99
CA THR A 16 -16.72 -1.80 22.47
C THR A 16 -16.65 -3.22 23.00
N SER A 17 -16.21 -4.14 22.15
CA SER A 17 -16.02 -5.54 22.48
C SER A 17 -14.90 -5.62 23.51
N THR A 18 -15.19 -6.18 24.68
CA THR A 18 -14.20 -6.50 25.71
C THR A 18 -13.31 -7.69 25.34
N LEU A 19 -13.47 -8.25 24.13
CA LEU A 19 -12.74 -9.42 23.67
C LEU A 19 -11.29 -9.06 23.35
N ARG A 20 -10.38 -9.92 23.77
CA ARG A 20 -8.94 -9.83 23.49
C ARG A 20 -8.71 -10.28 22.06
N ARG A 21 -8.76 -9.32 21.13
CA ARG A 21 -8.65 -9.56 19.69
C ARG A 21 -7.26 -9.25 19.15
N PHE A 22 -6.76 -10.11 18.28
CA PHE A 22 -5.65 -9.82 17.36
C PHE A 22 -6.21 -9.64 15.95
N THR A 23 -5.88 -8.55 15.26
CA THR A 23 -6.30 -8.32 13.87
C THR A 23 -5.13 -8.51 12.92
N LEU A 24 -5.31 -9.33 11.89
CA LEU A 24 -4.32 -9.60 10.86
C LEU A 24 -4.89 -9.20 9.50
N MET A 25 -4.27 -8.24 8.83
CA MET A 25 -4.60 -7.91 7.44
C MET A 25 -3.63 -8.62 6.49
N VAL A 26 -4.19 -9.23 5.44
CA VAL A 26 -3.47 -9.87 4.35
C VAL A 26 -3.65 -9.02 3.10
N SER A 27 -2.55 -8.71 2.41
CA SER A 27 -2.60 -7.95 1.15
C SER A 27 -3.49 -8.66 0.12
N GLY A 28 -4.31 -7.89 -0.58
CA GLY A 28 -5.12 -8.38 -1.68
C GLY A 28 -4.33 -8.45 -2.98
N GLU A 29 -4.83 -9.27 -3.91
CA GLU A 29 -4.46 -9.10 -5.33
C GLU A 29 -5.09 -7.83 -5.89
N ASP A 30 -4.42 -7.23 -6.86
CA ASP A 30 -4.95 -6.11 -7.62
C ASP A 30 -6.16 -6.59 -8.43
N ALA A 31 -7.35 -6.10 -8.11
CA ALA A 31 -8.62 -6.57 -8.66
C ALA A 31 -8.90 -6.02 -10.06
N ILE A 32 -7.92 -6.13 -10.95
CA ILE A 32 -7.98 -5.64 -12.34
C ILE A 32 -9.16 -6.29 -13.08
N ASP A 33 -9.40 -7.58 -12.85
CA ASP A 33 -10.46 -8.33 -13.52
C ASP A 33 -11.87 -7.93 -13.07
N ALA A 34 -12.02 -7.41 -11.85
CA ALA A 34 -13.30 -6.86 -11.37
C ALA A 34 -13.65 -5.51 -12.05
N GLY A 35 -12.69 -4.93 -12.78
CA GLY A 35 -12.80 -3.65 -13.48
C GLY A 35 -12.85 -3.75 -15.00
N LEU A 36 -12.96 -4.94 -15.60
CA LEU A 36 -13.01 -5.12 -17.06
C LEU A 36 -14.20 -4.42 -17.75
N GLU A 37 -15.19 -3.93 -16.99
CA GLU A 37 -16.29 -3.07 -17.47
C GLU A 37 -15.98 -1.57 -17.43
N ARG A 38 -14.82 -1.14 -16.89
CA ARG A 38 -14.43 0.27 -16.75
C ARG A 38 -13.25 0.58 -17.68
N ASP A 39 -13.37 1.67 -18.44
CA ASP A 39 -12.32 2.20 -19.33
C ASP A 39 -11.10 2.80 -18.59
N THR A 40 -11.01 2.62 -17.27
CA THR A 40 -9.92 3.13 -16.43
C THR A 40 -9.56 2.15 -15.31
N PRO A 41 -8.26 1.99 -14.99
CA PRO A 41 -7.83 1.19 -13.85
C PRO A 41 -8.41 1.73 -12.52
N PRO A 42 -8.61 0.86 -11.51
CA PRO A 42 -8.99 1.30 -10.18
C PRO A 42 -7.82 2.05 -9.50
N SER A 43 -8.14 3.10 -8.75
CA SER A 43 -7.14 3.77 -7.91
C SER A 43 -6.85 2.94 -6.66
N GLY A 44 -5.56 2.71 -6.39
CA GLY A 44 -5.03 2.00 -5.22
C GLY A 44 -5.31 0.49 -5.17
N LEU A 45 -4.48 -0.19 -4.41
CA LEU A 45 -4.68 -1.58 -4.03
C LEU A 45 -5.79 -1.68 -2.96
N PRO A 46 -6.49 -2.83 -2.86
CA PRO A 46 -7.59 -3.01 -1.91
C PRO A 46 -7.22 -2.69 -0.45
N GLN A 47 -6.05 -3.14 0.00
CA GLN A 47 -5.54 -2.87 1.35
C GLN A 47 -5.21 -1.40 1.59
N GLU A 48 -4.78 -0.65 0.57
CA GLU A 48 -4.53 0.78 0.67
C GLU A 48 -5.85 1.53 0.84
N ARG A 49 -6.86 1.18 0.04
CA ARG A 49 -8.22 1.75 0.14
C ARG A 49 -8.85 1.44 1.49
N PHE A 50 -8.66 0.23 1.99
CA PHE A 50 -9.16 -0.17 3.29
C PHE A 50 -8.59 0.68 4.43
N LEU A 51 -7.28 0.98 4.38
CA LEU A 51 -6.60 1.76 5.42
C LEU A 51 -6.82 3.27 5.31
N LEU A 52 -6.92 3.80 4.10
CA LEU A 52 -6.87 5.24 3.83
C LEU A 52 -8.17 5.83 3.25
N GLY A 53 -9.11 4.99 2.82
CA GLY A 53 -10.32 5.39 2.11
C GLY A 53 -10.11 5.54 0.59
N ASP A 54 -11.21 5.76 -0.14
CA ASP A 54 -11.24 5.77 -1.61
C ASP A 54 -10.46 6.94 -2.23
N ARG A 55 -10.21 8.02 -1.48
CA ARG A 55 -9.40 9.16 -1.94
C ARG A 55 -7.90 8.87 -1.94
N LEU A 56 -7.46 7.84 -1.23
CA LEU A 56 -6.09 7.32 -1.25
C LEU A 56 -4.98 8.38 -1.17
N PRO A 57 -4.94 9.22 -0.12
CA PRO A 57 -3.87 10.21 0.07
C PRO A 57 -2.57 9.52 0.53
N ILE A 58 -1.99 8.65 -0.28
CA ILE A 58 -0.82 7.83 0.06
C ILE A 58 0.42 8.69 0.28
N ALA A 59 0.67 9.69 -0.58
CA ALA A 59 1.87 10.52 -0.50
C ALA A 59 2.05 11.23 0.85
N PRO A 60 1.05 11.97 1.40
CA PRO A 60 1.21 12.60 2.70
C PRO A 60 1.33 11.58 3.85
N VAL A 61 0.74 10.38 3.72
CA VAL A 61 0.91 9.30 4.73
C VAL A 61 2.36 8.77 4.71
N LEU A 62 2.91 8.50 3.53
CA LEU A 62 4.31 8.09 3.39
C LEU A 62 5.28 9.18 3.90
N LEU A 63 4.98 10.46 3.63
CA LEU A 63 5.77 11.58 4.15
C LEU A 63 5.81 11.60 5.68
N LEU A 64 4.67 11.38 6.34
CA LEU A 64 4.64 11.24 7.80
C LEU A 64 5.52 10.08 8.26
N GLY A 65 5.42 8.92 7.61
CA GLY A 65 6.19 7.73 7.96
C GLY A 65 7.71 7.95 7.88
N GLN A 66 8.17 8.71 6.89
CA GLN A 66 9.58 8.89 6.58
C GLN A 66 10.23 10.13 7.22
N SER A 67 9.44 11.06 7.76
CA SER A 67 9.94 12.32 8.31
C SER A 67 9.25 12.69 9.63
N ASP A 68 9.84 13.63 10.37
CA ASP A 68 9.20 14.24 11.56
C ASP A 68 8.68 15.65 11.26
N LEU A 69 8.44 15.94 9.97
CA LEU A 69 7.91 17.23 9.54
C LEU A 69 6.46 17.39 9.96
N ALA A 70 6.10 18.59 10.41
CA ALA A 70 4.71 18.97 10.58
C ALA A 70 4.07 19.15 9.20
N VAL A 71 3.10 18.29 8.86
CA VAL A 71 2.38 18.34 7.59
C VAL A 71 1.04 19.04 7.79
N ASN A 72 0.78 20.11 7.03
CA ASN A 72 -0.53 20.76 7.00
C ASN A 72 -1.59 19.76 6.50
N PRO A 73 -2.64 19.44 7.28
CA PRO A 73 -3.61 18.42 6.89
C PRO A 73 -4.39 18.72 5.60
N ASN A 74 -4.44 19.99 5.18
CA ASN A 74 -5.14 20.43 3.98
C ASN A 74 -4.23 20.57 2.75
N GLU A 75 -2.91 20.45 2.91
CA GLU A 75 -1.95 20.51 1.81
C GLU A 75 -2.08 19.27 0.95
N VAL A 76 -2.21 19.45 -0.38
CA VAL A 76 -2.23 18.32 -1.30
C VAL A 76 -0.81 18.01 -1.75
N ILE A 77 -0.34 16.83 -1.41
CA ILE A 77 1.05 16.39 -1.59
C ILE A 77 1.06 15.26 -2.62
N ALA A 78 2.09 15.26 -3.47
CA ALA A 78 2.41 14.20 -4.41
C ALA A 78 3.72 13.52 -3.99
N CYS A 79 3.86 12.24 -4.32
CA CYS A 79 5.10 11.50 -4.24
C CYS A 79 5.69 11.36 -5.64
N LEU A 80 6.96 11.76 -5.81
CA LEU A 80 7.73 11.56 -7.02
C LEU A 80 8.76 10.47 -6.77
N GLN A 81 8.84 9.50 -7.67
CA GLN A 81 9.70 8.34 -7.52
C GLN A 81 10.54 8.17 -8.78
N PRO A 82 11.88 8.12 -8.67
CA PRO A 82 12.74 7.80 -9.80
C PRO A 82 12.56 6.32 -10.17
N VAL A 83 12.35 6.04 -11.46
CA VAL A 83 12.00 4.71 -11.96
C VAL A 83 12.79 4.33 -13.21
N HIS A 84 12.76 3.04 -13.51
CA HIS A 84 13.19 2.48 -14.78
C HIS A 84 11.99 1.97 -15.57
N PHE A 85 11.78 2.54 -16.75
CA PHE A 85 10.95 1.95 -17.79
C PHE A 85 11.81 1.03 -18.66
N HIS A 86 11.48 -0.25 -18.62
CA HIS A 86 12.09 -1.28 -19.44
C HIS A 86 11.36 -1.40 -20.77
N ALA A 87 12.08 -1.26 -21.87
CA ALA A 87 11.51 -1.45 -23.20
C ALA A 87 11.41 -2.94 -23.55
N THR A 88 10.20 -3.40 -23.83
CA THR A 88 9.95 -4.72 -24.44
C THR A 88 9.85 -4.58 -25.96
N ARG A 89 9.43 -5.65 -26.65
CA ARG A 89 9.27 -5.64 -28.10
C ARG A 89 8.13 -4.72 -28.56
N ASP A 90 7.11 -4.56 -27.73
CA ASP A 90 5.83 -3.95 -28.10
C ASP A 90 5.34 -2.87 -27.13
N HIS A 91 5.89 -2.80 -25.91
CA HIS A 91 5.47 -1.82 -24.90
C HIS A 91 6.59 -1.47 -23.91
N LEU A 92 6.30 -0.54 -23.00
CA LEU A 92 7.16 -0.25 -21.85
C LEU A 92 6.59 -0.92 -20.60
N ILE A 93 7.48 -1.45 -19.75
CA ILE A 93 7.15 -2.00 -18.43
C ILE A 93 7.82 -1.15 -17.36
N LEU A 94 7.09 -0.83 -16.29
CA LEU A 94 7.67 -0.25 -15.08
C LEU A 94 8.32 -1.36 -14.25
N MET A 95 9.62 -1.25 -13.98
CA MET A 95 10.30 -2.19 -13.09
C MET A 95 9.91 -1.97 -11.64
N ALA A 96 9.86 -3.05 -10.87
CA ALA A 96 9.64 -2.95 -9.43
C ALA A 96 10.84 -2.28 -8.75
N GLN A 97 10.59 -1.48 -7.71
CA GLN A 97 11.65 -0.80 -6.97
C GLN A 97 12.68 -1.75 -6.36
N SER A 98 12.29 -2.99 -6.03
CA SER A 98 13.18 -4.05 -5.54
C SER A 98 14.19 -4.54 -6.58
N GLN A 99 13.93 -4.33 -7.88
CA GLN A 99 14.79 -4.78 -8.98
C GLN A 99 15.76 -3.69 -9.45
N ILE A 100 15.50 -2.43 -9.11
CA ILE A 100 16.32 -1.29 -9.52
C ILE A 100 17.50 -1.10 -8.57
N ASP A 101 17.34 -1.35 -7.26
CA ASP A 101 18.39 -1.16 -6.25
C ASP A 101 18.97 0.26 -6.25
N LEU A 102 18.10 1.28 -6.26
CA LEU A 102 18.50 2.68 -6.17
C LEU A 102 18.94 3.02 -4.75
N THR A 103 20.18 3.49 -4.59
CA THR A 103 20.74 3.92 -3.30
C THR A 103 20.33 5.36 -2.96
N ALA A 104 20.44 5.74 -1.68
CA ALA A 104 20.09 7.09 -1.23
C ALA A 104 20.99 8.17 -1.86
N ASN A 105 22.27 7.87 -2.07
CA ASN A 105 23.22 8.81 -2.69
C ASN A 105 22.92 9.04 -4.18
N GLU A 106 22.65 7.95 -4.92
CA GLU A 106 22.24 8.05 -6.33
C GLU A 106 20.94 8.84 -6.48
N SER A 107 19.95 8.55 -5.64
CA SER A 107 18.68 9.29 -5.58
C SER A 107 18.88 10.78 -5.33
N ALA A 108 19.75 11.14 -4.35
CA ALA A 108 20.06 12.54 -4.06
C ALA A 108 20.70 13.27 -5.25
N ASN A 109 21.66 12.64 -5.91
CA ASN A 109 22.33 13.22 -7.07
C ASN A 109 21.36 13.40 -8.26
N LEU A 110 20.50 12.41 -8.52
CA LEU A 110 19.47 12.49 -9.56
C LEU A 110 18.45 13.59 -9.26
N LEU A 111 18.01 13.71 -8.00
CA LEU A 111 17.13 14.80 -7.58
C LEU A 111 17.80 16.15 -7.79
N GLN A 112 19.06 16.31 -7.39
CA GLN A 112 19.77 17.59 -7.47
C GLN A 112 19.75 18.18 -8.89
N VAL A 113 19.96 17.34 -9.90
CA VAL A 113 19.94 17.78 -11.31
C VAL A 113 18.51 18.03 -11.81
N ALA A 114 17.54 17.24 -11.35
CA ALA A 114 16.13 17.36 -11.72
C ALA A 114 15.40 18.53 -11.02
N LEU A 115 15.89 18.96 -9.85
CA LEU A 115 15.20 19.86 -8.93
C LEU A 115 14.74 21.18 -9.59
N PRO A 116 15.54 21.88 -10.41
CA PRO A 116 15.09 23.12 -11.05
C PRO A 116 13.84 22.95 -11.92
N PHE A 117 13.77 21.84 -12.69
CA PHE A 117 12.65 21.54 -13.57
C PHE A 117 11.41 21.12 -12.77
N ILE A 118 11.62 20.30 -11.73
CA ILE A 118 10.54 19.88 -10.82
C ILE A 118 9.94 21.11 -10.13
N GLU A 119 10.76 21.97 -9.51
CA GLU A 119 10.24 23.12 -8.75
C GLU A 119 9.59 24.18 -9.65
N GLU A 120 10.08 24.36 -10.88
CA GLU A 120 9.46 25.24 -11.88
C GLU A 120 8.04 24.76 -12.25
N ASP A 121 7.90 23.49 -12.63
CA ASP A 121 6.63 22.94 -13.10
C ASP A 121 5.63 22.72 -11.95
N PHE A 122 6.09 22.28 -10.77
CA PHE A 122 5.24 22.15 -9.58
C PHE A 122 4.93 23.50 -8.92
N ARG A 123 5.71 24.54 -9.20
CA ARG A 123 5.65 25.87 -8.56
C ARG A 123 5.78 25.80 -7.05
N ASN A 124 6.49 24.80 -6.56
CA ASN A 124 6.65 24.48 -5.15
C ASN A 124 8.02 23.85 -4.93
N LYS A 125 8.47 23.84 -3.67
CA LYS A 125 9.71 23.18 -3.27
C LYS A 125 9.47 21.77 -2.78
N VAL A 126 10.46 20.91 -2.97
CA VAL A 126 10.47 19.58 -2.34
C VAL A 126 10.44 19.74 -0.81
N LEU A 127 9.51 19.05 -0.16
CA LEU A 127 9.32 19.05 1.29
C LEU A 127 10.31 18.11 1.98
N PHE A 128 10.51 16.94 1.38
CA PHE A 128 11.34 15.88 1.92
C PHE A 128 11.84 14.97 0.79
N GLN A 129 13.06 14.50 0.96
CA GLN A 129 13.69 13.54 0.08
C GLN A 129 14.01 12.27 0.87
N GLY A 130 13.25 11.19 0.60
CA GLY A 130 13.60 9.84 1.02
C GLY A 130 14.55 9.17 0.03
N GLN A 131 14.86 7.89 0.27
CA GLN A 131 15.71 7.11 -0.65
C GLN A 131 15.10 6.99 -2.04
N ARG A 132 13.78 6.79 -2.13
CA ARG A 132 13.06 6.58 -3.40
C ARG A 132 11.85 7.47 -3.59
N ASP A 133 11.45 8.18 -2.53
CA ASP A 133 10.23 8.95 -2.46
C ASP A 133 10.56 10.42 -2.21
N TRP A 134 10.23 11.28 -3.16
CA TRP A 134 10.42 12.72 -3.06
C TRP A 134 9.05 13.39 -2.93
N PHE A 135 8.83 14.10 -1.84
CA PHE A 135 7.52 14.66 -1.52
C PHE A 135 7.47 16.14 -1.84
N ILE A 136 6.41 16.57 -2.52
CA ILE A 136 6.23 17.95 -2.97
C ILE A 136 4.74 18.32 -2.93
N PRO A 137 4.36 19.57 -2.62
CA PRO A 137 2.98 20.01 -2.85
C PRO A 137 2.63 19.84 -4.33
N ALA A 138 1.48 19.24 -4.61
CA ALA A 138 1.13 18.78 -5.96
C ALA A 138 0.97 19.92 -6.98
N GLY A 139 0.74 21.16 -6.52
CA GLY A 139 0.68 22.33 -7.38
C GLY A 139 -0.27 22.15 -8.57
N PRO A 140 0.15 22.46 -9.81
CA PRO A 140 -0.66 22.24 -11.01
C PRO A 140 -1.09 20.79 -11.27
N PHE A 141 -0.45 19.80 -10.64
CA PHE A 141 -0.72 18.38 -10.85
C PHE A 141 -1.80 17.79 -9.92
N ILE A 142 -2.39 18.61 -9.05
CA ILE A 142 -3.39 18.22 -8.02
C ILE A 142 -4.54 17.36 -8.54
N SER A 143 -4.95 17.52 -9.80
CA SER A 143 -6.09 16.81 -10.40
C SER A 143 -5.69 15.55 -11.19
N LEU A 144 -4.41 15.17 -11.23
CA LEU A 144 -4.01 13.95 -11.95
C LEU A 144 -4.55 12.69 -11.28
N ALA A 145 -5.17 11.81 -12.07
CA ALA A 145 -5.34 10.43 -11.67
C ALA A 145 -3.98 9.73 -11.72
N THR A 146 -3.54 9.19 -10.60
CA THR A 146 -2.23 8.53 -10.46
C THR A 146 -2.39 7.15 -9.81
N HIS A 147 -1.38 6.31 -9.99
CA HIS A 147 -1.33 4.95 -9.45
C HIS A 147 -0.02 4.74 -8.71
N SER A 148 0.00 3.88 -7.69
CA SER A 148 1.26 3.52 -7.04
C SER A 148 2.12 2.64 -7.97
N ILE A 149 3.42 2.58 -7.70
CA ILE A 149 4.32 1.64 -8.41
C ILE A 149 3.85 0.19 -8.20
N ASP A 150 3.33 -0.13 -7.02
CA ASP A 150 2.85 -1.47 -6.68
C ASP A 150 1.65 -1.90 -7.54
N GLN A 151 0.84 -0.96 -8.05
CA GLN A 151 -0.20 -1.25 -9.03
C GLN A 151 0.35 -1.42 -10.47
N ALA A 152 1.35 -0.61 -10.83
CA ALA A 152 1.75 -0.43 -12.22
C ALA A 152 2.91 -1.33 -12.68
N HIS A 153 3.76 -1.81 -11.76
CA HIS A 153 4.97 -2.55 -12.13
C HIS A 153 4.67 -3.91 -12.80
N GLY A 154 5.61 -4.37 -13.63
CA GLY A 154 5.53 -5.69 -14.29
C GLY A 154 4.47 -5.80 -15.40
N ARG A 155 3.83 -4.69 -15.78
CA ARG A 155 2.73 -4.62 -16.77
C ARG A 155 3.00 -3.52 -17.79
N ASN A 156 2.22 -3.49 -18.87
CA ASN A 156 2.25 -2.37 -19.81
C ASN A 156 1.84 -1.07 -19.10
N ILE A 157 2.75 -0.09 -19.10
CA ILE A 157 2.57 1.16 -18.36
C ILE A 157 1.49 2.08 -18.95
N ASP A 158 1.13 1.96 -20.24
CA ASP A 158 0.18 2.87 -20.90
C ASP A 158 -1.18 2.87 -20.18
N TRP A 159 -1.55 1.74 -19.60
CA TRP A 159 -2.77 1.63 -18.81
C TRP A 159 -2.71 2.41 -17.49
N TRP A 160 -1.52 2.58 -16.93
CA TRP A 160 -1.28 3.12 -15.58
C TRP A 160 -0.76 4.55 -15.56
N MET A 161 -0.28 5.06 -16.71
CA MET A 161 0.25 6.42 -16.85
C MET A 161 -0.73 7.46 -16.30
N PRO A 162 -0.24 8.54 -15.66
CA PRO A 162 -1.10 9.59 -15.14
C PRO A 162 -2.02 10.19 -16.20
N ARG A 163 -3.29 10.37 -15.84
CA ARG A 163 -4.35 10.85 -16.75
C ARG A 163 -5.04 12.10 -16.22
N ASP A 164 -5.56 12.88 -17.15
CA ASP A 164 -6.47 13.97 -16.83
C ASP A 164 -7.74 13.40 -16.19
N THR A 165 -8.27 14.13 -15.21
CA THR A 165 -9.60 13.84 -14.62
C THR A 165 -10.61 14.87 -15.12
N ASN A 166 -10.96 15.84 -14.28
CA ASN A 166 -11.85 16.95 -14.60
C ASN A 166 -11.12 18.14 -15.26
N VAL A 167 -9.80 18.22 -15.15
CA VAL A 167 -8.98 19.26 -15.77
C VAL A 167 -8.18 18.67 -16.93
N THR A 168 -8.39 19.17 -18.13
CA THR A 168 -7.68 18.74 -19.35
C THR A 168 -6.31 19.42 -19.48
N GLY A 169 -5.31 18.67 -19.94
CA GLY A 169 -3.98 19.16 -20.27
C GLY A 169 -2.92 18.91 -19.19
N VAL A 170 -3.30 18.47 -17.99
CA VAL A 170 -2.37 18.25 -16.88
C VAL A 170 -1.46 17.04 -17.16
N ALA A 171 -1.99 15.97 -17.74
CA ALA A 171 -1.23 14.79 -18.15
C ALA A 171 -0.25 15.11 -19.29
N LYS A 172 -0.55 16.11 -20.12
CA LYS A 172 0.39 16.62 -21.14
C LYS A 172 1.55 17.38 -20.49
N LEU A 173 1.27 18.22 -19.49
CA LEU A 173 2.31 18.90 -18.71
C LEU A 173 3.22 17.89 -18.01
N TRP A 174 2.64 16.86 -17.38
CA TRP A 174 3.42 15.82 -16.72
C TRP A 174 4.36 15.08 -17.68
N ARG A 175 3.86 14.68 -18.87
CA ARG A 175 4.70 14.05 -19.90
C ARG A 175 5.80 14.96 -20.41
N LYS A 176 5.58 16.27 -20.47
CA LYS A 176 6.63 17.24 -20.82
C LYS A 176 7.76 17.21 -19.79
N LEU A 177 7.42 17.29 -18.49
CA LEU A 177 8.39 17.20 -17.40
C LEU A 177 9.13 15.86 -17.43
N GLN A 178 8.43 14.73 -17.60
CA GLN A 178 9.05 13.41 -17.72
C GLN A 178 10.09 13.36 -18.86
N ASN A 179 9.77 13.91 -20.03
CA ASN A 179 10.69 13.95 -21.16
C ASN A 179 11.91 14.82 -20.86
N GLU A 180 11.73 15.96 -20.22
CA GLU A 180 12.84 16.84 -19.80
C GLU A 180 13.77 16.13 -18.82
N ILE A 181 13.21 15.49 -17.78
CA ILE A 181 13.97 14.70 -16.81
C ILE A 181 14.68 13.51 -17.46
N GLN A 182 14.01 12.80 -18.37
CA GLN A 182 14.62 11.69 -19.10
C GLN A 182 15.84 12.13 -19.90
N MET A 183 15.77 13.28 -20.59
CA MET A 183 16.91 13.84 -21.32
C MET A 183 18.07 14.20 -20.40
N LEU A 184 17.79 14.79 -19.22
CA LEU A 184 18.81 15.11 -18.23
C LEU A 184 19.51 13.86 -17.71
N TRP A 185 18.73 12.85 -17.34
CA TRP A 185 19.25 11.61 -16.74
C TRP A 185 19.92 10.67 -17.74
N HIS A 186 19.64 10.80 -19.03
CA HIS A 186 20.24 9.95 -20.06
C HIS A 186 21.78 10.01 -20.07
N ILE A 187 22.36 11.17 -19.77
CA ILE A 187 23.81 11.37 -19.74
C ILE A 187 24.36 11.57 -18.33
N ASP A 188 23.54 11.38 -17.29
CA ASP A 188 23.94 11.65 -15.91
C ASP A 188 25.01 10.65 -15.43
N PRO A 189 26.07 11.11 -14.73
CA PRO A 189 27.12 10.24 -14.20
C PRO A 189 26.59 9.09 -13.33
N VAL A 190 25.51 9.30 -12.57
CA VAL A 190 24.88 8.25 -11.76
C VAL A 190 24.43 7.10 -12.64
N ASN A 191 23.76 7.39 -13.76
CA ASN A 191 23.28 6.34 -14.66
C ASN A 191 24.42 5.65 -15.40
N GLN A 192 25.46 6.39 -15.78
CA GLN A 192 26.66 5.80 -16.38
C GLN A 192 27.33 4.80 -15.43
N GLU A 193 27.47 5.16 -14.15
CA GLU A 193 28.03 4.27 -13.13
C GLU A 193 27.15 3.05 -12.87
N ARG A 194 25.82 3.23 -12.83
CA ARG A 194 24.86 2.13 -12.65
C ARG A 194 24.98 1.12 -13.79
N GLU A 195 25.00 1.59 -15.02
CA GLU A 195 25.12 0.74 -16.21
C GLU A 195 26.46 0.00 -16.24
N GLN A 196 27.57 0.66 -15.87
CA GLN A 196 28.89 0.01 -15.75
C GLN A 196 28.91 -1.13 -14.72
N ARG A 197 28.07 -1.05 -13.68
CA ARG A 197 27.92 -2.09 -12.66
C ARG A 197 26.85 -3.13 -13.02
N GLY A 198 26.20 -3.00 -14.17
CA GLY A 198 25.14 -3.91 -14.62
C GLY A 198 23.76 -3.64 -14.01
N TYR A 199 23.57 -2.51 -13.33
CA TYR A 199 22.26 -2.10 -12.83
C TYR A 199 21.46 -1.35 -13.89
N PRO A 200 20.12 -1.43 -13.87
CA PRO A 200 19.27 -0.59 -14.73
C PRO A 200 19.47 0.89 -14.42
N SER A 201 19.55 1.72 -15.47
CA SER A 201 19.54 3.18 -15.33
C SER A 201 18.20 3.68 -14.82
N ILE A 202 18.19 4.83 -14.15
CA ILE A 202 16.97 5.55 -13.81
C ILE A 202 16.63 6.48 -14.97
N ASN A 203 15.57 6.17 -15.71
CA ASN A 203 15.29 6.84 -16.99
C ASN A 203 13.97 7.61 -17.02
N SER A 204 13.21 7.61 -15.93
CA SER A 204 11.97 8.39 -15.84
C SER A 204 11.57 8.67 -14.40
N LEU A 205 10.61 9.58 -14.24
CA LEU A 205 10.00 9.92 -12.97
C LEU A 205 8.55 9.42 -12.95
N TRP A 206 8.11 8.86 -11.82
CA TRP A 206 6.74 8.44 -11.58
C TRP A 206 6.10 9.37 -10.54
N ILE A 207 4.82 9.73 -10.73
CA ILE A 207 4.02 10.50 -9.76
C ILE A 207 2.91 9.64 -9.22
N SER A 208 2.74 9.62 -7.90
CA SER A 208 1.72 8.80 -7.24
C SER A 208 1.21 9.42 -5.93
N GLY A 209 0.09 8.88 -5.45
CA GLY A 209 -0.41 9.11 -4.08
C GLY A 209 -0.93 10.52 -3.81
N ILE A 210 -1.29 11.28 -4.86
CA ILE A 210 -1.73 12.67 -4.73
C ILE A 210 -2.91 12.76 -3.77
N GLY A 211 -2.76 13.53 -2.70
CA GLY A 211 -3.85 13.75 -1.74
C GLY A 211 -3.40 14.53 -0.50
N LYS A 212 -4.31 14.71 0.44
CA LYS A 212 -4.11 15.44 1.70
C LYS A 212 -4.51 14.58 2.90
N LEU A 213 -3.88 14.80 4.06
CA LEU A 213 -4.16 14.01 5.26
C LEU A 213 -5.63 14.11 5.71
N ALA A 214 -6.28 15.26 5.51
CA ALA A 214 -7.69 15.46 5.86
C ALA A 214 -8.67 14.56 5.08
N ASP A 215 -8.20 13.92 4.00
CA ASP A 215 -9.00 12.98 3.20
C ASP A 215 -8.89 11.52 3.69
N ILE A 216 -8.02 11.24 4.67
CA ILE A 216 -7.86 9.89 5.21
C ILE A 216 -9.15 9.45 5.89
N GLN A 217 -9.64 8.27 5.51
CA GLN A 217 -10.75 7.59 6.16
C GLN A 217 -10.27 6.24 6.67
N THR A 218 -10.01 6.14 7.98
CA THR A 218 -9.51 4.92 8.59
C THR A 218 -10.66 3.98 8.98
N PRO A 219 -10.42 2.66 8.98
CA PRO A 219 -11.42 1.69 9.43
C PRO A 219 -11.60 1.82 10.94
N ARG A 220 -12.86 1.83 11.39
CA ARG A 220 -13.23 2.00 12.83
C ARG A 220 -12.55 1.03 13.78
N LEU A 221 -12.15 -0.15 13.29
CA LEU A 221 -11.43 -1.13 14.13
C LEU A 221 -10.13 -0.55 14.70
N LEU A 222 -9.47 0.37 13.99
CA LEU A 222 -8.21 0.97 14.42
C LEU A 222 -8.38 1.93 15.60
N GLU A 223 -9.60 2.41 15.89
CA GLU A 223 -9.88 3.28 17.05
C GLU A 223 -9.57 2.59 18.38
N ASN A 224 -9.66 1.26 18.43
CA ASN A 224 -9.41 0.47 19.63
C ASN A 224 -8.04 -0.22 19.61
N VAL A 225 -7.22 0.01 18.59
CA VAL A 225 -5.91 -0.62 18.45
C VAL A 225 -4.87 0.17 19.23
N ASN A 226 -4.12 -0.52 20.10
CA ASN A 226 -3.06 0.09 20.91
C ASN A 226 -1.66 -0.06 20.29
N GLN A 227 -1.51 -0.97 19.32
CA GLN A 227 -0.23 -1.32 18.73
C GLN A 227 -0.42 -1.83 17.29
N LEU A 228 0.38 -1.29 16.38
CA LEU A 228 0.51 -1.74 14.99
C LEU A 228 1.80 -2.55 14.81
N TYR A 229 1.72 -3.63 14.04
CA TYR A 229 2.87 -4.47 13.69
C TYR A 229 3.07 -4.59 12.18
N GLY A 230 4.33 -4.51 11.75
CA GLY A 230 4.75 -4.65 10.36
C GLY A 230 5.46 -3.42 9.80
N ASP A 231 6.27 -3.58 8.77
CA ASP A 231 7.16 -2.56 8.20
C ASP A 231 6.64 -1.88 6.93
N HIS A 232 5.40 -2.20 6.51
CA HIS A 232 4.84 -1.57 5.31
C HIS A 232 4.83 -0.03 5.46
N PRO A 233 5.39 0.75 4.50
CA PRO A 233 5.55 2.20 4.65
C PRO A 233 4.24 2.95 4.95
N VAL A 234 3.14 2.53 4.32
CA VAL A 234 1.80 3.07 4.60
C VAL A 234 1.39 2.86 6.07
N LEU A 235 1.70 1.69 6.65
CA LEU A 235 1.37 1.39 8.05
C LEU A 235 2.18 2.27 9.02
N VAL A 236 3.46 2.51 8.72
CA VAL A 236 4.33 3.39 9.51
C VAL A 236 3.80 4.84 9.51
N GLY A 237 3.41 5.34 8.33
CA GLY A 237 2.79 6.66 8.19
C GLY A 237 1.45 6.77 8.90
N LEU A 238 0.60 5.74 8.75
CA LEU A 238 -0.72 5.68 9.39
C LEU A 238 -0.61 5.64 10.91
N ALA A 239 0.40 4.93 11.45
CA ALA A 239 0.69 4.89 12.88
C ALA A 239 0.94 6.28 13.44
N LYS A 240 1.79 7.07 12.77
CA LYS A 240 2.06 8.46 13.15
C LYS A 240 0.82 9.33 13.03
N TYR A 241 0.03 9.18 11.96
CA TYR A 241 -1.23 9.92 11.79
C TYR A 241 -2.25 9.65 12.92
N LEU A 242 -2.39 8.39 13.33
CA LEU A 242 -3.32 7.97 14.38
C LEU A 242 -2.74 8.10 15.80
N ALA A 243 -1.47 8.48 15.94
CA ALA A 243 -0.71 8.44 17.19
C ALA A 243 -0.72 7.05 17.89
N ILE A 244 -0.69 5.97 17.09
CA ILE A 244 -0.61 4.59 17.57
C ILE A 244 0.85 4.13 17.53
N ARG A 245 1.29 3.39 18.55
CA ARG A 245 2.63 2.81 18.56
C ARG A 245 2.76 1.77 17.45
N GLN A 246 3.86 1.83 16.70
CA GLN A 246 4.17 0.84 15.65
C GLN A 246 5.50 0.15 15.94
N GLN A 247 5.58 -1.13 15.61
CA GLN A 247 6.78 -1.95 15.69
C GLN A 247 6.87 -2.85 14.46
N ARG A 248 8.08 -3.15 14.01
CA ARG A 248 8.30 -4.03 12.88
C ARG A 248 7.91 -5.47 13.18
N GLU A 249 8.39 -5.99 14.30
CA GLU A 249 8.18 -7.37 14.72
C GLU A 249 7.05 -7.47 15.74
N ILE A 250 6.34 -8.59 15.72
CA ILE A 250 5.24 -8.86 16.67
C ILE A 250 5.82 -9.25 18.02
N ASP A 251 5.47 -8.49 19.06
CA ASP A 251 5.68 -8.88 20.44
C ASP A 251 4.55 -9.84 20.86
N PHE A 252 4.82 -11.15 20.84
CA PHE A 252 3.83 -12.17 21.21
C PHE A 252 3.41 -12.12 22.68
N SER A 253 4.06 -11.32 23.53
CA SER A 253 3.55 -11.05 24.88
C SER A 253 2.44 -10.00 24.89
N LYS A 254 2.23 -9.27 23.78
CA LYS A 254 1.26 -8.19 23.60
C LYS A 254 0.47 -8.35 22.31
N LEU A 255 -0.47 -9.28 22.33
CA LEU A 255 -1.33 -9.61 21.18
C LEU A 255 -2.73 -8.99 21.24
N GLN A 256 -3.11 -8.41 22.38
CA GLN A 256 -4.47 -7.94 22.62
C GLN A 256 -4.66 -6.52 22.08
N ASN A 257 -5.71 -6.33 21.29
CA ASN A 257 -6.07 -5.08 20.64
C ASN A 257 -4.94 -4.56 19.73
N THR A 258 -4.33 -5.48 18.98
CA THR A 258 -3.26 -5.16 18.04
C THR A 258 -3.67 -5.43 16.61
N PHE A 259 -3.08 -4.70 15.68
CA PHE A 259 -3.28 -4.88 14.23
C PHE A 259 -1.93 -5.16 13.57
N ALA A 260 -1.86 -6.21 12.76
CA ALA A 260 -0.66 -6.57 12.03
C ALA A 260 -0.93 -6.57 10.52
N TRP A 261 0.03 -6.02 9.77
CA TRP A 261 0.13 -6.19 8.33
C TRP A 261 1.58 -6.48 7.97
N ILE A 262 1.85 -7.73 7.62
CA ILE A 262 3.21 -8.27 7.43
C ILE A 262 3.27 -9.08 6.13
N ASP A 263 4.46 -9.16 5.53
CA ASP A 263 4.68 -9.86 4.25
C ASP A 263 4.40 -11.36 4.31
N ARG A 264 4.74 -11.99 5.44
CA ARG A 264 4.69 -13.46 5.62
C ARG A 264 3.81 -13.88 6.80
N PRO A 265 2.48 -13.68 6.70
CA PRO A 265 1.54 -13.99 7.77
C PRO A 265 1.49 -15.48 8.15
N GLU A 266 1.88 -16.37 7.24
CA GLU A 266 1.92 -17.82 7.50
C GLU A 266 2.90 -18.20 8.63
N ILE A 267 3.95 -17.40 8.84
CA ILE A 267 5.00 -17.67 9.84
C ILE A 267 4.46 -17.50 11.27
N ILE A 268 3.48 -16.60 11.46
CA ILE A 268 2.97 -16.27 12.80
C ILE A 268 1.74 -17.08 13.17
N TRP A 269 1.15 -17.82 12.22
CA TRP A 269 -0.12 -18.52 12.42
C TRP A 269 -0.08 -19.51 13.59
N ASP A 270 0.98 -20.31 13.71
CA ASP A 270 1.11 -21.27 14.80
C ASP A 270 1.17 -20.61 16.18
N SER A 271 1.79 -19.43 16.27
CA SER A 271 1.84 -18.65 17.52
C SER A 271 0.47 -18.09 17.87
N LEU A 272 -0.25 -17.52 16.90
CA LEU A 272 -1.61 -17.01 17.12
C LEU A 272 -2.60 -18.14 17.51
N ARG A 273 -2.47 -19.30 16.87
CA ARG A 273 -3.23 -20.50 17.21
C ARG A 273 -2.99 -20.93 18.65
N LYS A 274 -1.73 -20.94 19.11
CA LYS A 274 -1.39 -21.23 20.51
C LYS A 274 -2.05 -20.23 21.46
N ALA A 275 -2.01 -18.94 21.13
CA ALA A 275 -2.62 -17.89 21.96
C ALA A 275 -4.15 -18.03 22.10
N LEU A 276 -4.86 -18.48 21.05
CA LEU A 276 -6.29 -18.80 21.16
C LEU A 276 -6.54 -20.03 22.05
N LEU A 277 -5.73 -21.07 21.90
CA LEU A 277 -5.88 -22.32 22.68
C LEU A 277 -5.52 -22.12 24.16
N SER A 278 -4.53 -21.28 24.47
CA SER A 278 -4.15 -20.90 25.83
C SER A 278 -5.09 -19.85 26.45
N LYS A 279 -6.07 -19.34 25.68
CA LYS A 279 -6.97 -18.26 26.06
C LYS A 279 -6.23 -16.96 26.39
N GLU A 280 -5.09 -16.69 25.76
CA GLU A 280 -4.46 -15.37 25.77
C GLU A 280 -5.21 -14.39 24.85
N LEU A 281 -5.73 -14.92 23.74
CA LEU A 281 -6.66 -14.27 22.83
C LEU A 281 -8.03 -14.95 22.94
N ASP A 282 -9.08 -14.15 22.73
CA ASP A 282 -10.45 -14.66 22.60
C ASP A 282 -10.78 -14.94 21.13
N GLU A 283 -10.24 -14.12 20.22
CA GLU A 283 -10.47 -14.23 18.78
C GLU A 283 -9.32 -13.62 17.96
N ILE A 284 -9.19 -14.09 16.72
CA ILE A 284 -8.35 -13.49 15.68
C ILE A 284 -9.27 -13.00 14.57
N GLU A 285 -9.15 -11.73 14.20
CA GLU A 285 -9.81 -11.19 13.02
C GLU A 285 -8.83 -11.22 11.84
N VAL A 286 -9.18 -11.92 10.76
CA VAL A 286 -8.42 -11.92 9.50
C VAL A 286 -9.17 -11.05 8.49
N ILE A 287 -8.48 -10.07 7.94
CA ILE A 287 -8.98 -9.16 6.90
C ILE A 287 -8.23 -9.46 5.61
N ASP A 288 -8.98 -9.83 4.57
CA ASP A 288 -8.43 -10.06 3.23
C ASP A 288 -9.33 -9.43 2.14
N PHE A 289 -8.92 -9.57 0.89
CA PHE A 289 -9.54 -8.84 -0.22
C PHE A 289 -9.82 -9.74 -1.45
N PRO A 290 -10.62 -10.81 -1.32
CA PRO A 290 -11.01 -11.62 -2.47
C PRO A 290 -11.70 -10.76 -3.54
N GLN A 291 -11.22 -10.83 -4.78
CA GLN A 291 -11.72 -9.99 -5.89
C GLN A 291 -11.68 -8.48 -5.58
N GLY A 292 -10.76 -8.06 -4.72
CA GLY A 292 -10.59 -6.67 -4.28
C GLY A 292 -11.64 -6.16 -3.30
N GLN A 293 -12.55 -7.01 -2.83
CA GLN A 293 -13.58 -6.65 -1.86
C GLN A 293 -13.14 -7.03 -0.46
N THR A 294 -13.25 -6.10 0.49
CA THR A 294 -12.88 -6.36 1.90
C THR A 294 -13.76 -7.46 2.48
N ARG A 295 -13.12 -8.48 3.05
CA ARG A 295 -13.76 -9.56 3.79
C ARG A 295 -13.14 -9.66 5.17
N HIS A 296 -14.00 -9.74 6.18
CA HIS A 296 -13.62 -9.94 7.58
C HIS A 296 -14.00 -11.36 8.02
N ARG A 297 -13.07 -12.08 8.64
CA ARG A 297 -13.31 -13.39 9.24
C ARG A 297 -12.87 -13.39 10.69
N ILE A 298 -13.71 -13.87 11.58
CA ILE A 298 -13.41 -13.99 13.00
C ILE A 298 -13.16 -15.48 13.29
N LEU A 299 -11.97 -15.79 13.80
CA LEU A 299 -11.55 -17.13 14.19
C LEU A 299 -11.47 -17.21 15.71
N THR A 300 -12.15 -18.19 16.28
CA THR A 300 -12.07 -18.54 17.70
C THR A 300 -11.39 -19.88 17.89
N ALA A 301 -11.12 -20.28 19.13
CA ALA A 301 -10.56 -21.60 19.43
C ALA A 301 -11.35 -22.78 18.84
N LYS A 302 -12.66 -22.59 18.55
CA LYS A 302 -13.53 -23.62 17.96
C LYS A 302 -13.32 -23.81 16.46
N ASP A 303 -12.76 -22.80 15.79
CA ASP A 303 -12.64 -22.75 14.34
C ASP A 303 -11.26 -23.25 13.86
N LEU A 304 -10.36 -23.61 14.78
CA LEU A 304 -8.96 -23.92 14.48
C LEU A 304 -8.70 -25.32 13.90
N ASN A 305 -9.70 -26.20 13.88
CA ASN A 305 -9.52 -27.56 13.38
C ASN A 305 -10.62 -27.93 12.37
N LYS A 306 -10.29 -28.83 11.44
CA LYS A 306 -11.21 -29.31 10.41
C LYS A 306 -12.47 -29.92 11.03
N LYS A 307 -13.63 -29.66 10.45
CA LYS A 307 -14.86 -30.34 10.87
C LYS A 307 -14.74 -31.83 10.57
N SER A 308 -14.62 -32.66 11.61
CA SER A 308 -14.66 -34.13 11.47
C SER A 308 -16.06 -34.62 11.81
N TRP A 309 -16.69 -35.36 10.89
CA TRP A 309 -17.98 -36.02 11.14
C TRP A 309 -17.82 -37.29 12.00
N ALA A 310 -16.60 -37.81 12.15
CA ALA A 310 -16.29 -39.00 12.93
C ALA A 310 -15.72 -38.63 14.31
N PHE A 311 -16.41 -39.04 15.37
CA PHE A 311 -16.06 -38.69 16.77
C PHE A 311 -14.75 -39.33 17.28
N TRP A 312 -14.23 -40.33 16.58
CA TRP A 312 -13.00 -41.06 16.95
C TRP A 312 -11.72 -40.55 16.25
N LYS A 313 -11.83 -39.61 15.30
CA LYS A 313 -10.67 -39.06 14.59
C LYS A 313 -10.24 -37.75 15.25
N LYS A 314 -8.98 -37.64 15.70
CA LYS A 314 -8.40 -36.36 16.11
C LYS A 314 -8.51 -35.40 14.93
N SER A 315 -9.20 -34.28 15.14
CA SER A 315 -9.35 -33.27 14.11
C SER A 315 -8.00 -32.61 13.83
N GLU A 316 -7.66 -32.50 12.54
CA GLU A 316 -6.42 -31.87 12.08
C GLU A 316 -6.57 -30.34 12.17
N PRO A 317 -5.52 -29.62 12.60
CA PRO A 317 -5.53 -28.15 12.60
C PRO A 317 -5.68 -27.60 11.19
N LEU A 318 -6.38 -26.47 11.04
CA LEU A 318 -6.41 -25.74 9.78
C LEU A 318 -5.04 -25.13 9.50
N THR A 319 -4.59 -25.30 8.25
CA THR A 319 -3.41 -24.62 7.71
C THR A 319 -3.74 -23.16 7.38
N TRP A 320 -2.71 -22.33 7.27
CA TRP A 320 -2.88 -20.95 6.81
C TRP A 320 -3.57 -20.86 5.45
N GLN A 321 -3.22 -21.74 4.50
CA GLN A 321 -3.83 -21.77 3.17
C GLN A 321 -5.33 -22.03 3.21
N GLU A 322 -5.76 -23.00 4.02
CA GLU A 322 -7.19 -23.31 4.21
C GLU A 322 -7.94 -22.12 4.80
N ILE A 323 -7.32 -21.41 5.75
CA ILE A 323 -7.91 -20.22 6.37
C ILE A 323 -8.11 -19.10 5.36
N ILE A 324 -7.16 -18.86 4.45
CA ILE A 324 -7.29 -17.78 3.46
C ILE A 324 -8.17 -18.16 2.26
N SER A 325 -8.25 -19.44 1.90
CA SER A 325 -9.00 -19.92 0.73
C SER A 325 -10.51 -20.05 0.91
N GLU A 326 -11.01 -20.24 2.14
CA GLU A 326 -12.45 -20.34 2.45
C GLU A 326 -13.11 -18.96 2.61
#